data_AF-A0A7C3YNZ0-F1
#
_entry.id   AF-A0A7C3YNZ0-F1
#
_cell.length_a   1.000
_cell.length_b   1.000
_cell.length_c   1.000
_cell.angle_alpha   90.00
_cell.angle_beta   90.00
_cell.angle_gamma   90.00
#
_symmetry.space_group_name_H-M   'P 1'
#
loop_
_entity.id
_entity.type
_entity.pdbx_description
1 polymer ?
#
loop_
_entity_poly.entity_id
_entity_poly.type
_entity_poly.pdbx_seq_one_letter_code
_entity_poly.pdbx_strand_id
1 'polypeptide(L)' 'MIKTIKCPICGKKVAFNIKKDLPPNFPFCSKRCKLIDLGKWLNEEYTIDNILSEESILENDKKRNHR' A
#
# COMPACT_ATOMS: atom_id res chain seq x y z
N MET A 1 -13.03 19.19 0.62
CA MET A 1 -12.67 18.90 2.02
C MET A 1 -11.23 18.44 2.02
N ILE A 2 -10.39 18.93 2.94
CA ILE A 2 -9.00 18.51 3.03
C ILE A 2 -8.91 17.24 3.90
N LYS A 3 -8.26 16.20 3.39
CA LYS A 3 -7.88 15.00 4.14
C LYS A 3 -6.37 14.94 4.28
N THR A 4 -5.91 14.21 5.30
CA THR A 4 -4.49 14.01 5.56
C THR A 4 -4.20 12.52 5.67
N ILE A 5 -3.11 12.08 5.02
CA ILE A 5 -2.55 10.73 5.17
C ILE A 5 -1.09 10.81 5.62
N LYS A 6 -0.52 9.69 6.05
CA LYS A 6 0.92 9.58 6.30
C LYS A 6 1.63 9.07 5.04
N CYS A 7 2.75 9.70 4.68
CA CYS A 7 3.62 9.20 3.64
C CYS A 7 4.14 7.80 4.02
N PRO A 8 4.00 6.78 3.17
CA PRO A 8 4.38 5.41 3.51
C PRO A 8 5.89 5.22 3.71
N ILE A 9 6.71 6.13 3.17
CA ILE A 9 8.18 6.03 3.24
C ILE A 9 8.79 6.74 4.45
N CYS A 10 8.22 7.85 4.90
CA CYS A 10 8.83 8.66 5.99
C CYS A 10 7.84 9.13 7.06
N GLY A 11 6.57 8.75 6.97
CA GLY A 11 5.54 9.10 7.95
C GLY A 11 5.06 10.55 7.95
N LYS A 12 5.69 11.46 7.17
CA LYS A 12 5.25 12.86 7.07
C LYS A 12 3.79 12.97 6.61
N LYS A 13 3.06 13.92 7.18
CA LYS A 13 1.66 14.19 6.83
C LYS A 13 1.57 14.79 5.42
N VAL A 14 0.67 14.25 4.59
CA VAL A 14 0.35 14.73 3.25
C VAL A 14 -1.11 15.14 3.21
N ALA A 15 -1.37 16.44 3.04
CA ALA A 15 -2.72 16.97 2.89
C ALA A 15 -3.14 16.98 1.41
N PHE A 16 -4.37 16.57 1.13
CA PHE A 16 -4.95 16.59 -0.21
C PHE A 16 -6.43 16.93 -0.14
N ASN A 17 -6.98 17.52 -1.22
CA ASN A 17 -8.39 17.86 -1.29
C ASN A 17 -9.15 16.75 -2.02
N ILE A 18 -10.12 16.12 -1.37
CA ILE A 18 -10.93 15.06 -1.99
C ILE A 18 -11.82 15.55 -3.15
N LYS A 19 -11.96 16.86 -3.35
CA LYS A 19 -12.73 17.45 -4.46
C LYS A 19 -11.85 18.00 -5.60
N LYS A 20 -10.52 17.79 -5.55
CA LYS A 20 -9.57 18.26 -6.57
C LYS A 20 -8.65 17.13 -6.98
N ASP A 21 -7.85 17.37 -8.02
CA ASP A 21 -6.78 16.47 -8.41
C ASP A 21 -5.79 16.22 -7.27
N LEU A 22 -5.26 15.00 -7.25
CA LEU A 22 -4.27 14.59 -6.26
C LEU A 22 -2.92 15.28 -6.54
N PRO A 23 -2.16 15.61 -5.49
CA PRO A 23 -0.80 16.14 -5.67
C PRO A 23 0.07 15.19 -6.53
N PRO A 24 1.02 15.71 -7.35
CA PRO A 24 1.78 14.88 -8.30
C PRO A 24 2.55 13.70 -7.70
N ASN A 25 2.95 13.84 -6.43
CA ASN A 25 3.69 12.81 -5.71
C ASN A 25 2.82 12.03 -4.73
N PHE A 26 1.51 12.26 -4.68
CA PHE A 26 0.61 11.50 -3.81
C PHE A 26 0.73 9.99 -4.09
N PRO A 27 0.80 9.12 -3.06
CA PRO A 27 0.61 9.37 -1.62
C PRO A 27 1.87 9.81 -0.85
N PHE A 28 2.97 10.09 -1.55
CA PHE A 28 4.25 10.47 -0.96
C PHE A 28 4.36 11.97 -0.69
N CYS A 29 5.18 12.35 0.30
CA CYS A 29 5.40 13.76 0.62
C CYS A 29 6.32 14.49 -0.37
N SER A 30 7.05 13.76 -1.23
CA SER A 30 8.02 14.31 -2.18
C SER A 30 8.40 13.32 -3.27
N LYS A 31 9.02 13.82 -4.34
CA LYS A 31 9.63 13.00 -5.40
C LYS A 31 10.68 12.03 -4.86
N ARG A 32 11.46 12.43 -3.85
CA ARG A 32 12.46 11.57 -3.18
C ARG A 32 11.79 10.32 -2.59
N CYS A 33 10.71 10.49 -1.82
CA CYS A 33 10.01 9.35 -1.23
C CYS A 33 9.40 8.43 -2.29
N LYS A 34 8.86 8.99 -3.38
CA LYS A 34 8.36 8.19 -4.51
C LYS A 34 9.47 7.33 -5.14
N LEU A 35 10.67 7.88 -5.32
CA LEU A 35 11.81 7.14 -5.88
C LEU A 35 12.37 6.08 -4.93
N ILE A 36 12.37 6.34 -3.62
CA ILE A 36 12.76 5.35 -2.61
C ILE A 36 11.79 4.15 -2.65
N ASP A 37 10.48 4.41 -2.68
CA ASP A 37 9.48 3.36 -2.78
C ASP A 37 9.69 2.51 -4.03
N LEU A 38 9.89 3.15 -5.18
CA LEU A 38 10.21 2.47 -6.42
C LEU A 38 11.49 1.61 -6.29
N GLY A 39 12.53 2.13 -5.64
CA GLY A 39 13.76 1.37 -5.37
C GLY A 39 13.48 0.09 -4.57
N LYS A 40 12.65 0.17 -3.53
CA LYS A 40 12.25 -1.01 -2.74
C LYS A 40 11.54 -2.07 -3.57
N TRP A 41 10.66 -1.65 -4.48
CA TRP A 41 10.02 -2.56 -5.43
C TRP A 41 11.03 -3.24 -6.35
N LEU A 42 11.93 -2.46 -6.95
CA LEU A 42 12.95 -2.98 -7.87
C LEU A 42 13.94 -3.92 -7.18
N ASN A 43 14.16 -3.72 -5.88
CA ASN A 43 15.05 -4.54 -5.05
C ASN A 43 14.33 -5.72 -4.38
N GLU A 44 13.06 -5.96 -4.69
CA GLU A 44 12.25 -7.04 -4.09
C GLU A 44 12.19 -6.98 -2.54
N GLU A 45 12.28 -5.78 -1.96
CA GLU A 45 12.22 -5.59 -0.50
C GLU A 45 10.82 -5.76 0.09
N TYR A 46 9.79 -5.80 -0.76
CA TYR A 46 8.41 -6.02 -0.33
C TYR A 46 8.05 -7.50 -0.46
N THR A 47 7.94 -8.18 0.69
CA THR A 47 7.51 -9.59 0.79
C THR A 47 6.09 -9.70 1.35
N ILE A 48 5.40 -10.77 0.99
CA ILE A 48 4.12 -11.16 1.61
C ILE A 48 4.43 -12.40 2.45
N ASP A 49 4.38 -12.26 3.77
CA ASP A 49 4.86 -13.30 4.70
C ASP A 49 3.83 -14.43 4.96
N ASN A 50 2.72 -14.46 4.20
CA ASN A 50 1.78 -15.57 4.30
C ASN A 50 2.33 -16.77 3.53
N ILE A 51 3.04 -17.63 4.24
CA ILE A 51 3.16 -19.03 3.87
C ILE A 51 1.73 -19.56 3.85
N LEU A 52 1.18 -19.76 2.65
CA LEU A 52 -0.08 -20.46 2.48
C LEU A 52 0.13 -21.88 2.97
N SER A 53 -0.26 -22.16 4.21
CA SER A 53 -0.32 -23.53 4.70
C SER A 53 -1.45 -24.25 3.95
N GLU A 54 -1.28 -25.53 3.68
CA GLU A 54 -2.32 -26.35 3.06
C GLU A 54 -3.64 -26.26 3.83
N GLU A 55 -3.59 -26.12 5.16
CA GLU A 55 -4.75 -25.84 6.01
C GLU A 55 -5.44 -24.52 5.68
N SER A 56 -4.69 -23.43 5.47
CA SER A 56 -5.26 -22.11 5.14
C SER A 56 -5.92 -22.08 3.76
N ILE A 57 -5.43 -22.88 2.81
CA ILE A 57 -6.01 -23.03 1.47
C ILE A 57 -7.32 -23.81 1.57
N LEU A 58 -7.32 -24.95 2.27
CA LEU A 58 -8.49 -25.82 2.44
C LEU A 58 -9.64 -25.13 3.16
N GLU A 59 -9.38 -24.28 4.16
CA GLU A 59 -10.41 -23.50 4.83
C GLU A 59 -11.06 -22.46 3.91
N ASN A 60 -10.28 -21.79 3.08
CA ASN A 60 -10.79 -20.79 2.14
C ASN A 60 -11.66 -21.42 1.04
N ASP A 61 -11.29 -22.60 0.54
CA ASP A 61 -12.10 -23.33 -0.43
C ASP A 61 -13.43 -23.83 0.16
N LYS A 62 -13.43 -24.32 1.40
CA LYS A 62 -14.67 -24.68 2.11
C LYS A 62 -15.59 -23.47 2.28
N LYS A 63 -15.06 -22.29 2.62
CA LYS A 63 -15.85 -21.05 2.77
C LYS A 63 -16.44 -20.56 1.44
N ARG A 64 -15.73 -20.74 0.32
CA ARG A 64 -16.20 -20.37 -1.02
C ARG A 64 -17.32 -21.27 -1.52
N ASN A 65 -17.26 -22.57 -1.21
CA ASN A 65 -18.23 -23.56 -1.70
C ASN A 65 -19.51 -23.63 -0.86
N HIS A 66 -19.61 -22.87 0.23
CA HIS A 66 -20.80 -22.77 1.06
C HIS A 66 -21.61 -21.48 0.84
N ARG A 67 -21.38 -20.77 -0.28
CA ARG A 67 -22.17 -19.62 -0.70
C ARG A 67 -23.11 -19.97 -1.85
#